data_AF-A0A7S3XIS3-F1
#
_entry.id   AF-A0A7S3XIS3-F1
#
_cell.length_a   1.000
_cell.length_b   1.000
_cell.length_c   1.000
_cell.angle_alpha   90.00
_cell.angle_beta   90.00
_cell.angle_gamma   90.00
#
_symmetry.space_group_name_H-M   'P 1'
#
loop_
_entity.id
_entity.type
_entity.pdbx_description
1 polymer ?
#
loop_
_entity_poly.entity_id
_entity_poly.type
_entity_poly.pdbx_seq_one_letter_code
_entity_poly.pdbx_strand_id
1 'polypeptide(L)'
;FWDSWESGKEFAQRMTMWDAMFMAFSPRDRDEGLAGVVIQLVLRYLTNLTLGLGAAFVYFIVTVYGLIQSYGPSLLSSVMFFFLVLISALGVLAAYMVGIWGVAG
;
A
#
# COMPACT_ATOMS: atom_id res chain seq x y z
N PHE A 1 8.43 1.85 8.97
CA PHE A 1 7.48 1.00 8.25
C PHE A 1 6.04 1.33 8.61
N TRP A 2 5.65 1.24 9.88
CA TRP A 2 4.27 1.54 10.30
C TRP A 2 3.87 2.99 9.97
N ASP A 3 4.76 3.95 10.19
CA ASP A 3 4.51 5.35 9.83
C ASP A 3 4.37 5.57 8.32
N SER A 4 5.21 4.91 7.51
CA SER A 4 5.11 4.96 6.04
C SER A 4 3.86 4.25 5.52
N TRP A 5 3.42 3.20 6.22
CA TRP A 5 2.16 2.51 5.93
C TRP A 5 0.95 3.38 6.29
N GLU A 6 1.00 4.05 7.44
CA GLU A 6 -0.02 4.99 7.89
C GLU A 6 -0.16 6.16 6.91
N SER A 7 0.96 6.75 6.51
CA SER A 7 1.01 7.75 5.45
C SER A 7 0.40 7.23 4.14
N GLY A 8 0.65 5.97 3.78
CA GLY A 8 0.05 5.33 2.60
C GLY A 8 -1.48 5.19 2.70
N LYS A 9 -2.00 4.79 3.86
CA LYS A 9 -3.45 4.74 4.12
C LYS A 9 -4.09 6.13 4.03
N GLU A 10 -3.47 7.13 4.67
CA GLU A 10 -3.98 8.51 4.63
C GLU A 10 -4.00 9.06 3.21
N PHE A 11 -2.94 8.81 2.44
CA PHE A 11 -2.88 9.17 1.02
C PHE A 11 -4.01 8.51 0.23
N ALA A 12 -4.22 7.21 0.42
CA ALA A 12 -5.29 6.47 -0.24
C ALA A 12 -6.67 7.04 0.11
N GLN A 13 -6.92 7.35 1.38
CA GLN A 13 -8.17 7.97 1.83
C GLN A 13 -8.39 9.34 1.19
N ARG A 14 -7.35 10.21 1.17
CA ARG A 14 -7.44 11.54 0.57
C ARG A 14 -7.72 11.45 -0.93
N MET A 15 -6.99 10.60 -1.67
CA MET A 15 -7.22 10.36 -3.10
C MET A 15 -8.65 9.86 -3.36
N THR A 16 -9.12 8.89 -2.59
CA THR A 16 -10.50 8.38 -2.72
C THR A 16 -11.55 9.43 -2.35
N MET A 17 -11.29 10.30 -1.37
CA MET A 17 -12.19 11.42 -1.06
C MET A 17 -12.30 12.40 -2.22
N TRP A 18 -11.19 12.75 -2.87
CA TRP A 18 -11.21 13.58 -4.08
C TRP A 18 -12.00 12.91 -5.20
N ASP A 19 -11.79 11.62 -5.43
CA ASP A 19 -12.56 10.84 -6.41
C ASP A 19 -14.06 10.81 -6.10
N ALA A 20 -14.43 10.60 -4.83
CA ALA A 20 -15.83 10.61 -4.37
C ALA A 20 -16.48 11.98 -4.62
N MET A 21 -15.74 13.04 -4.32
CA MET A 21 -16.20 14.42 -4.49
C MET A 21 -16.44 14.72 -5.97
N PHE A 22 -15.49 14.42 -6.85
CA PHE A 22 -15.67 14.62 -8.30
C PHE A 22 -16.77 13.75 -8.90
N MET A 23 -16.97 12.54 -8.36
CA MET A 23 -18.07 11.66 -8.75
C MET A 23 -19.43 12.24 -8.34
N ALA A 24 -19.53 12.88 -7.17
CA ALA A 24 -20.74 13.56 -6.70
C ALA A 24 -21.06 14.85 -7.48
N PHE A 25 -20.04 15.56 -7.99
CA PHE A 25 -20.22 16.76 -8.82
C PHE A 25 -20.38 16.48 -10.32
N SER A 26 -20.07 15.26 -10.76
CA SER A 26 -20.24 14.89 -12.17
C SER A 26 -21.71 14.54 -12.44
N PRO A 27 -22.35 15.17 -13.43
CA PRO A 27 -23.72 14.81 -13.83
C PRO A 27 -23.70 13.48 -14.56
N ARG A 28 -23.55 12.37 -13.82
CA ARG A 28 -23.76 11.01 -14.34
C ARG A 28 -25.17 10.54 -14.00
N ASP A 29 -25.75 9.83 -14.95
CA ASP A 29 -27.14 9.38 -14.97
C ASP A 29 -27.57 8.76 -13.63
N ARG A 30 -28.75 9.17 -13.17
CA ARG A 30 -29.41 8.79 -11.90
C ARG A 30 -29.67 7.28 -11.71
N ASP A 31 -29.20 6.43 -12.62
CA ASP A 31 -29.50 5.00 -12.68
C ASP A 31 -28.42 4.12 -12.05
N GLU A 32 -27.24 4.66 -11.70
CA GLU A 32 -26.27 3.95 -10.86
C GLU A 32 -26.77 3.91 -9.41
N GLY A 33 -27.30 2.76 -8.99
CA GLY A 33 -27.73 2.55 -7.61
C GLY A 33 -26.59 2.82 -6.62
N LEU A 34 -26.92 3.35 -5.42
CA LEU A 34 -25.97 3.72 -4.37
C LEU A 34 -24.94 2.62 -4.05
N ALA A 35 -25.33 1.34 -4.17
CA ALA A 35 -24.43 0.21 -3.99
C ALA A 35 -23.30 0.16 -5.04
N GLY A 36 -23.57 0.48 -6.30
CA GLY A 36 -22.57 0.51 -7.38
C GLY A 36 -21.52 1.59 -7.17
N VAL A 37 -21.97 2.78 -6.74
CA VAL A 37 -21.08 3.91 -6.40
C VAL A 37 -20.15 3.56 -5.24
N VAL A 38 -20.69 2.93 -4.19
CA VAL A 38 -19.89 2.49 -3.03
C VAL A 38 -18.86 1.44 -3.42
N ILE A 39 -19.24 0.43 -4.22
CA ILE A 39 -18.30 -0.59 -4.70
C ILE A 39 -17.18 0.03 -5.52
N GLN A 40 -17.49 0.97 -6.41
CA GLN A 40 -16.50 1.66 -7.23
C GLN A 40 -15.52 2.50 -6.38
N LEU A 41 -16.02 3.14 -5.32
CA LEU A 41 -15.20 3.86 -4.35
C LEU A 41 -14.28 2.93 -3.55
N VAL A 42 -14.79 1.77 -3.13
CA VAL A 42 -13.99 0.75 -2.43
C VAL A 42 -12.88 0.24 -3.36
N LEU A 43 -13.18 -0.12 -4.61
CA LEU A 43 -12.16 -0.60 -5.56
C LEU A 43 -11.08 0.46 -5.85
N ARG A 44 -11.47 1.73 -5.95
CA ARG A 44 -10.51 2.84 -6.09
C ARG A 44 -9.64 3.00 -4.84
N TYR A 45 -10.25 2.93 -3.65
CA TYR A 45 -9.51 2.93 -2.39
C TYR A 45 -8.51 1.78 -2.29
N LEU A 46 -8.91 0.55 -2.63
CA LEU A 46 -8.03 -0.61 -2.62
C LEU A 46 -6.87 -0.46 -3.62
N THR A 47 -7.13 0.13 -4.79
CA THR A 47 -6.09 0.44 -5.78
C THR A 47 -5.08 1.44 -5.21
N ASN A 48 -5.55 2.54 -4.62
CA ASN A 48 -4.68 3.55 -4.02
C ASN A 48 -3.91 3.02 -2.80
N LEU A 49 -4.55 2.16 -1.99
CA LEU A 49 -3.94 1.48 -0.86
C LEU A 49 -2.80 0.55 -1.32
N THR A 50 -2.98 -0.13 -2.45
CA THR A 50 -1.94 -0.98 -3.06
C THR A 50 -0.70 -0.17 -3.45
N LEU A 51 -0.89 1.02 -4.03
CA LEU A 51 0.21 1.94 -4.33
C LEU A 51 0.92 2.43 -3.06
N GLY A 52 0.16 2.76 -2.01
CA GLY A 52 0.70 3.14 -0.70
C GLY A 52 1.51 2.02 -0.04
N LEU A 53 1.02 0.78 -0.10
CA LEU A 53 1.71 -0.43 0.39
C LEU A 53 3.06 -0.62 -0.33
N GLY A 54 3.08 -0.46 -1.66
CA GLY A 54 4.29 -0.55 -2.46
C GLY A 54 5.32 0.53 -2.11
N ALA A 55 4.88 1.78 -1.94
CA ALA A 55 5.76 2.87 -1.51
C ALA A 55 6.34 2.63 -0.10
N ALA A 56 5.51 2.16 0.84
CA ALA A 56 5.94 1.82 2.20
C ALA A 56 6.97 0.67 2.21
N PHE A 57 6.83 -0.30 1.30
CA PHE A 57 7.78 -1.38 1.12
C PHE A 57 9.14 -0.88 0.61
N VAL A 58 9.15 0.01 -0.39
CA VAL A 58 10.40 0.62 -0.89
C VAL A 58 11.09 1.41 0.22
N TYR A 59 10.34 2.22 0.99
CA TYR A 59 10.87 2.97 2.12
C TYR A 59 11.46 2.06 3.21
N PHE A 60 10.81 0.92 3.48
CA PHE A 60 11.30 -0.08 4.42
C PHE A 60 12.65 -0.66 3.98
N ILE A 61 12.81 -1.00 2.71
CA ILE A 61 14.09 -1.52 2.18
C ILE A 61 15.23 -0.51 2.42
N VAL A 62 15.00 0.77 2.12
CA VAL A 62 16.01 1.83 2.34
C VAL A 62 16.33 1.98 3.83
N THR A 63 15.32 1.93 4.68
CA THR A 63 15.50 2.01 6.15
C THR A 63 16.30 0.81 6.68
N VAL A 64 16.02 -0.40 6.18
CA VAL A 64 16.73 -1.63 6.56
C VAL A 64 18.19 -1.56 6.14
N TYR A 65 18.48 -1.05 4.94
CA TYR A 65 19.86 -0.83 4.52
C TYR A 65 20.61 0.09 5.49
N GLY A 66 20.02 1.24 5.85
CA GLY A 66 20.60 2.16 6.83
C GLY A 66 20.79 1.51 8.22
N LEU A 67 19.82 0.72 8.66
CA LEU A 67 19.88 -0.02 9.91
C LEU A 67 21.04 -1.02 9.90
N ILE A 68 21.19 -1.82 8.85
CA ILE A 68 22.28 -2.81 8.73
C ILE A 68 23.64 -2.11 8.79
N GLN A 69 23.82 -0.99 8.08
CA GLN A 69 25.06 -0.22 8.11
C GLN A 69 25.39 0.32 9.51
N SER A 70 24.38 0.68 10.31
CA SER A 70 24.59 1.22 11.67
C SER A 70 25.21 0.22 12.65
N TYR A 71 25.06 -1.09 12.42
CA TYR A 71 25.66 -2.14 13.25
C TYR A 71 27.11 -2.47 12.86
N GLY A 72 27.64 -1.85 11.80
CA GLY A 72 28.97 -2.14 11.24
C GLY A 72 29.30 -3.63 10.99
N PRO A 73 28.40 -4.48 10.43
CA PRO A 73 28.70 -5.88 10.21
C PRO A 73 29.68 -6.08 9.05
N SER A 74 30.29 -7.27 8.99
CA SER A 74 31.03 -7.71 7.81
C SER A 74 30.16 -7.67 6.55
N LEU A 75 30.76 -7.43 5.38
CA LEU A 75 30.04 -7.31 4.10
C LEU A 75 29.12 -8.52 3.84
N LEU A 76 29.61 -9.73 4.13
CA LEU A 76 28.86 -10.97 3.92
C LEU A 76 27.62 -11.04 4.83
N SER A 77 27.78 -10.71 6.11
CA SER A 77 26.67 -10.70 7.08
C SER A 77 25.61 -9.67 6.67
N SER A 78 26.03 -8.47 6.28
CA SER A 78 25.13 -7.40 5.83
C SER A 78 24.28 -7.83 4.63
N VAL A 79 24.89 -8.49 3.65
CA VAL A 79 24.20 -9.00 2.46
C VAL A 79 23.20 -10.11 2.83
N MET A 80 23.60 -11.06 3.67
CA MET A 80 22.71 -12.16 4.10
C MET A 80 21.50 -11.64 4.89
N PHE A 81 21.70 -10.72 5.83
CA PHE A 81 20.61 -10.10 6.58
C PHE A 81 19.67 -9.31 5.68
N PHE A 82 20.21 -8.57 4.71
CA PHE A 82 19.39 -7.84 3.76
C PHE A 82 18.48 -8.75 2.94
N PHE A 83 19.01 -9.85 2.38
CA PHE A 83 18.19 -10.80 1.62
C PHE A 83 17.14 -11.52 2.48
N LEU A 84 17.48 -11.88 3.71
CA LEU A 84 16.55 -12.50 4.64
C LEU A 84 15.36 -11.57 4.93
N VAL A 85 15.64 -10.30 5.22
CA VAL A 85 14.59 -9.30 5.47
C VAL A 85 13.79 -9.03 4.20
N LEU A 86 14.44 -8.98 3.03
CA LEU A 86 13.77 -8.74 1.75
C LEU A 86 12.74 -9.85 1.43
N ILE A 87 13.13 -11.12 1.57
CA ILE A 87 12.24 -12.26 1.30
C ILE A 87 11.08 -12.27 2.30
N SER A 88 11.36 -12.04 3.59
CA SER A 88 10.33 -11.98 4.62
C SER A 88 9.32 -10.85 4.36
N ALA A 89 9.81 -9.65 4.02
CA ALA A 89 8.97 -8.50 3.72
C ALA A 89 8.14 -8.69 2.44
N LEU A 90 8.70 -9.32 1.40
CA LEU A 90 7.96 -9.70 0.20
C LEU A 90 6.84 -10.70 0.52
N GLY A 91 7.09 -11.67 1.41
CA GLY A 91 6.06 -12.61 1.86
C GLY A 91 4.88 -11.92 2.56
N VAL A 92 5.18 -10.96 3.44
CA VAL A 92 4.15 -10.14 4.10
C VAL A 92 3.39 -9.29 3.08
N LEU A 93 4.10 -8.62 2.17
CA LEU A 93 3.50 -7.81 1.11
C LEU A 93 2.54 -8.64 0.25
N ALA A 94 2.99 -9.81 -0.21
CA ALA A 94 2.19 -10.72 -1.01
C ALA A 94 0.95 -11.21 -0.25
N ALA A 95 1.09 -11.60 1.02
CA ALA A 95 -0.04 -12.01 1.85
C ALA A 95 -1.07 -10.89 2.02
N TYR A 96 -0.62 -9.64 2.23
CA TYR A 96 -1.50 -8.48 2.30
C TYR A 96 -2.20 -8.19 0.96
N MET A 97 -1.48 -8.28 -0.16
CA MET A 97 -2.09 -8.07 -1.48
C MET A 97 -3.12 -9.15 -1.81
N VAL A 98 -2.82 -10.41 -1.53
CA VAL A 98 -3.78 -11.51 -1.68
C VAL A 98 -4.98 -11.32 -0.75
N GLY A 99 -4.79 -10.84 0.48
CA GLY A 99 -5.90 -10.53 1.38
C GLY A 99 -6.79 -9.40 0.86
N ILE A 100 -6.20 -8.32 0.34
CA ILE A 100 -6.95 -7.17 -0.19
C ILE A 100 -7.73 -7.56 -1.45
N TRP A 101 -7.07 -8.20 -2.42
CA TRP A 101 -7.68 -8.55 -3.70
C TRP A 101 -8.54 -9.80 -3.62
N GLY A 102 -8.23 -10.73 -2.72
CA GLY A 102 -9.04 -11.93 -2.47
C GLY A 102 -10.35 -11.66 -1.72
N VAL A 103 -10.45 -10.52 -1.03
CA VAL A 103 -11.73 -10.04 -0.44
C VAL A 103 -12.53 -9.20 -1.44
N ALA A 104 -11.86 -8.64 -2.47
CA ALA A 104 -12.48 -7.77 -3.47
C ALA A 104 -13.06 -8.50 -4.69
N GLY A 105 -12.71 -9.77 -4.90
CA GLY A 105 -13.24 -10.65 -5.96
C GLY A 105 -14.19 -11.69 -5.39
#